data_AF-A0A2P8NET5-F1
#
_entry.id   AF-A0A2P8NET5-F1
#
_cell.length_a   1.000
_cell.length_b   1.000
_cell.length_c   1.000
_cell.angle_alpha   90.00
_cell.angle_beta   90.00
_cell.angle_gamma   90.00
#
_symmetry.space_group_name_H-M   'P 1'
#
loop_
_entity.id
_entity.type
_entity.pdbx_description
1 polymer ?
#
loop_
_entity_poly.entity_id
_entity_poly.type
_entity_poly.pdbx_seq_one_letter_code
_entity_poly.pdbx_strand_id
1 'polypeptide(L)'
;MTLPTNRQDIWKPATEGDKTQALAALGSLPSRATSSGSLDKAAYHMALDGVTRHGLVKAVEAILKNALGHPFFPSPPELRGQCDKAMDWHRQEARRAQRRSDQSRLNADLDASHEAKTSDARAKVRSAYQRFIARYDQTNIEDQEVARAAIRARYGMTPAVLASIPNASDDKRTGRMGGGDA
;
A
#
# COMPACT_ATOMS: atom_id res chain seq x y z
N MET A 1 17.77 32.35 2.84
CA MET A 1 16.63 32.49 1.90
C MET A 1 15.44 31.74 2.46
N THR A 2 14.50 32.44 3.09
CA THR A 2 13.23 31.89 3.56
C THR A 2 12.30 31.78 2.35
N LEU A 3 12.05 30.54 1.88
CA LEU A 3 11.05 30.31 0.84
C LEU A 3 9.67 30.66 1.40
N PRO A 4 8.82 31.43 0.69
CA PRO A 4 7.48 31.72 1.15
C PRO A 4 6.65 30.43 1.16
N THR A 5 6.36 29.93 2.36
CA THR A 5 5.46 28.79 2.63
C THR A 5 4.00 29.18 2.39
N ASN A 6 3.67 29.79 1.25
CA ASN A 6 2.28 29.97 0.85
C ASN A 6 1.79 28.63 0.28
N ARG A 7 1.58 27.66 1.19
CA ARG A 7 0.91 26.40 0.88
C ARG A 7 -0.51 26.78 0.49
N GLN A 8 -0.78 26.85 -0.81
CA GLN A 8 -2.12 27.14 -1.30
C GLN A 8 -3.05 26.05 -0.76
N ASP A 9 -4.00 26.42 0.10
CA ASP A 9 -5.05 25.51 0.54
C ASP A 9 -5.98 25.21 -0.63
N ILE A 10 -5.62 24.19 -1.41
CA ILE A 10 -6.31 23.74 -2.62
C ILE A 10 -7.77 23.33 -2.32
N TRP A 11 -8.01 22.83 -1.11
CA TRP A 11 -9.30 22.26 -0.67
C TRP A 11 -10.15 23.22 0.16
N LYS A 12 -9.66 24.44 0.44
CA LYS A 12 -10.44 25.41 1.22
C LYS A 12 -11.68 25.84 0.42
N PRO A 13 -12.89 25.79 1.01
CA PRO A 13 -14.09 26.25 0.33
C PRO A 13 -13.99 27.75 0.03
N ALA A 14 -14.50 28.15 -1.13
CA ALA A 14 -14.58 29.55 -1.53
C ALA A 14 -15.61 30.28 -0.65
N THR A 15 -15.22 31.42 -0.09
CA THR A 15 -16.13 32.29 0.65
C THR A 15 -17.02 33.08 -0.32
N GLU A 16 -18.11 33.65 0.19
CA GLU A 16 -18.95 34.56 -0.60
C GLU A 16 -18.17 35.77 -1.14
N GLY A 17 -17.16 36.25 -0.40
CA GLY A 17 -16.24 37.30 -0.85
C GLY A 17 -15.34 36.85 -2.01
N ASP A 18 -14.86 35.60 -1.99
CA ASP A 18 -14.09 35.05 -3.11
C ASP A 18 -14.97 34.93 -4.37
N LYS A 19 -16.24 34.54 -4.21
CA LYS A 19 -17.21 34.43 -5.32
C LYS A 19 -17.51 35.81 -5.94
N THR A 20 -17.77 36.83 -5.12
CA THR A 20 -17.99 38.19 -5.65
C THR A 20 -16.76 38.78 -6.30
N GLN A 21 -15.57 38.54 -5.74
CA GLN A 21 -14.31 38.96 -6.35
C GLN A 21 -14.07 38.27 -7.71
N ALA A 22 -14.37 36.98 -7.83
CA ALA A 22 -14.26 36.23 -9.08
C ALA A 22 -15.18 36.79 -10.17
N LEU A 23 -16.45 37.07 -9.83
CA LEU A 23 -17.40 37.67 -10.76
C LEU A 23 -16.99 39.09 -11.16
N ALA A 24 -16.47 39.89 -10.23
CA ALA A 24 -15.94 41.23 -10.52
C ALA A 24 -14.74 41.17 -11.47
N ALA A 25 -13.84 40.19 -11.31
CA ALA A 25 -12.69 40.00 -12.19
C ALA A 25 -13.09 39.64 -13.63
N LEU A 26 -14.22 38.95 -13.81
CA LEU A 26 -14.79 38.62 -15.12
C LEU A 26 -15.65 39.75 -15.70
N GLY A 27 -15.89 40.82 -14.94
CA GLY A 27 -16.76 41.93 -15.32
C GLY A 27 -16.28 42.74 -16.53
N SER A 28 -15.04 42.53 -16.98
CA SER A 28 -14.53 43.10 -18.23
C SER A 28 -15.09 42.42 -19.49
N LEU A 29 -15.69 41.24 -19.36
CA LEU A 29 -16.23 40.48 -20.49
C LEU A 29 -17.64 40.97 -20.88
N PRO A 30 -17.96 41.05 -22.18
CA PRO A 30 -19.30 41.39 -22.65
C PRO A 30 -20.34 40.36 -22.18
N SER A 31 -21.42 40.83 -21.54
CA SER A 31 -22.55 39.98 -21.11
C SER A 31 -23.52 39.68 -22.26
N ARG A 32 -24.14 38.49 -22.26
CA ARG A 32 -25.07 38.03 -23.32
C ARG A 32 -26.58 38.20 -23.02
N ALA A 33 -27.03 38.48 -21.79
CA ALA A 33 -28.46 38.56 -21.40
C ALA A 33 -28.63 39.24 -20.02
N THR A 34 -29.79 39.63 -19.44
CA THR A 34 -31.11 40.23 -19.82
C THR A 34 -31.75 40.80 -18.52
N SER A 35 -32.30 42.03 -18.57
CA SER A 35 -33.27 42.73 -17.67
C SER A 35 -33.34 42.58 -16.13
N SER A 36 -32.63 41.69 -15.42
CA SER A 36 -32.70 41.64 -13.93
C SER A 36 -31.45 41.07 -13.23
N GLY A 37 -30.55 41.94 -12.78
CA GLY A 37 -29.27 41.54 -12.15
C GLY A 37 -29.35 40.81 -10.80
N SER A 38 -30.52 40.78 -10.13
CA SER A 38 -30.69 40.06 -8.86
C SER A 38 -30.85 38.55 -9.05
N LEU A 39 -31.57 38.11 -10.10
CA LEU A 39 -31.75 36.69 -10.42
C LEU A 39 -30.44 36.04 -10.87
N ASP A 40 -29.60 36.79 -11.60
CA ASP A 40 -28.29 36.31 -12.06
C ASP A 40 -27.36 35.99 -10.89
N LYS A 41 -27.33 36.86 -9.86
CA LYS A 41 -26.45 36.67 -8.70
C LYS A 41 -26.79 35.39 -7.92
N ALA A 42 -28.08 35.13 -7.68
CA ALA A 42 -28.51 33.92 -6.98
C ALA A 42 -28.12 32.64 -7.74
N ALA A 43 -28.22 32.66 -9.08
CA ALA A 43 -27.82 31.54 -9.92
C ALA A 43 -26.31 31.25 -9.83
N TYR A 44 -25.45 32.27 -9.79
CA TYR A 44 -24.01 32.07 -9.56
C TYR A 44 -23.70 31.51 -8.18
N HIS A 45 -24.34 32.00 -7.12
CA HIS A 45 -24.10 31.47 -5.77
C HIS A 45 -24.47 29.99 -5.65
N MET A 46 -25.59 29.59 -6.26
CA MET A 46 -26.01 28.19 -6.32
C MET A 46 -25.04 27.34 -7.16
N ALA A 47 -24.63 27.81 -8.34
CA ALA A 47 -23.72 27.08 -9.20
C ALA A 47 -22.32 26.92 -8.58
N LEU A 48 -21.86 27.91 -7.80
CA LEU A 48 -20.56 27.93 -7.15
C LEU A 48 -20.56 27.31 -5.74
N ASP A 49 -21.65 26.66 -5.35
CA ASP A 49 -21.71 25.98 -4.06
C ASP A 49 -20.73 24.80 -4.00
N GLY A 50 -20.04 24.67 -2.86
CA GLY A 50 -18.99 23.65 -2.64
C GLY A 50 -17.70 23.82 -3.46
N VAL A 51 -17.55 24.89 -4.24
CA VAL A 51 -16.33 25.15 -5.01
C VAL A 51 -15.18 25.58 -4.09
N THR A 52 -13.97 25.11 -4.38
CA THR A 52 -12.78 25.51 -3.63
C THR A 52 -12.25 26.86 -4.12
N ARG A 53 -11.62 27.63 -3.23
CA ARG A 53 -11.00 28.91 -3.57
C ARG A 53 -9.97 28.76 -4.69
N HIS A 54 -9.15 27.70 -4.65
CA HIS A 54 -8.18 27.42 -5.71
C HIS A 54 -8.86 27.14 -7.05
N GLY A 55 -9.88 26.28 -7.08
CA GLY A 55 -10.63 25.96 -8.28
C GLY A 55 -11.27 27.20 -8.91
N LEU A 56 -11.82 28.09 -8.09
CA LEU A 56 -12.41 29.35 -8.53
C LEU A 56 -11.37 30.30 -9.16
N VAL A 57 -10.22 30.51 -8.50
CA VAL A 57 -9.16 31.37 -9.03
C VAL A 57 -8.62 30.83 -10.36
N LYS A 58 -8.38 29.52 -10.46
CA LYS A 58 -7.90 28.89 -11.69
C LYS A 58 -8.95 28.88 -12.81
N ALA A 59 -10.23 28.76 -12.47
CA ALA A 59 -11.29 28.90 -13.45
C ALA A 59 -11.34 30.30 -14.04
N VAL A 60 -11.25 31.35 -13.21
CA VAL A 60 -11.21 32.75 -13.68
C VAL A 60 -9.99 32.98 -14.59
N GLU A 61 -8.80 32.56 -14.17
CA GLU A 61 -7.58 32.65 -14.99
C GLU A 61 -7.76 31.94 -16.35
N ALA A 62 -8.38 30.75 -16.37
CA ALA A 62 -8.59 29.98 -17.59
C ALA A 62 -9.61 30.67 -18.52
N ILE A 63 -10.71 31.20 -17.97
CA ILE A 63 -11.74 31.90 -18.74
C ILE A 63 -11.17 33.16 -19.39
N LEU A 64 -10.38 33.95 -18.65
CA LEU A 64 -9.68 35.11 -19.20
C LEU A 64 -8.66 34.74 -20.29
N LYS A 65 -8.15 33.50 -20.27
CA LYS A 65 -7.32 32.91 -21.33
C LYS A 65 -8.13 32.20 -22.43
N ASN A 66 -9.42 32.52 -22.56
CA ASN A 66 -10.31 31.99 -23.58
C ASN A 66 -10.59 30.47 -23.48
N ALA A 67 -10.59 29.89 -22.27
CA ALA A 67 -10.88 28.45 -22.08
C ALA A 67 -12.32 28.03 -22.46
N LEU A 68 -13.24 28.99 -22.63
CA LEU A 68 -14.61 28.74 -23.09
C LEU A 68 -14.74 28.77 -24.63
N GLY A 69 -13.71 29.25 -25.34
CA GLY A 69 -13.76 29.41 -26.79
C GLY A 69 -14.64 30.58 -27.25
N HIS A 70 -15.06 31.46 -26.35
CA HIS A 70 -15.80 32.67 -26.68
C HIS A 70 -15.44 33.85 -25.75
N PRO A 71 -15.59 35.11 -26.21
CA PRO A 71 -15.16 36.28 -25.45
C PRO A 71 -16.17 36.77 -24.39
N PHE A 72 -17.30 36.10 -24.23
CA PHE A 72 -18.40 36.61 -23.41
C PHE A 72 -18.35 36.16 -21.95
N PHE A 73 -19.09 36.89 -21.12
CA PHE A 73 -19.27 36.59 -19.70
C PHE A 73 -19.83 35.16 -19.53
N PRO A 74 -19.22 34.34 -18.67
CA PRO A 74 -19.62 32.94 -18.52
C PRO A 74 -20.96 32.83 -17.82
N SER A 75 -21.85 31.96 -18.29
CA SER A 75 -23.03 31.54 -17.53
C SER A 75 -22.64 30.79 -16.24
N PRO A 76 -23.53 30.71 -15.23
CA PRO A 76 -23.26 29.97 -13.99
C PRO A 76 -22.75 28.53 -14.19
N PRO A 77 -23.34 27.68 -15.06
CA PRO A 77 -22.84 26.32 -15.28
C PRO A 77 -21.49 26.29 -15.99
N GLU A 78 -21.18 27.25 -16.87
CA GLU A 78 -19.87 27.34 -17.54
C GLU A 78 -18.77 27.64 -16.53
N LEU A 79 -18.98 28.61 -15.64
CA LEU A 79 -18.02 28.93 -14.59
C LEU A 79 -17.81 27.73 -13.64
N ARG A 80 -18.90 27.05 -13.26
CA ARG A 80 -18.84 25.82 -12.45
C ARG A 80 -18.04 24.72 -13.15
N GLY A 81 -18.30 24.47 -14.43
CA GLY A 81 -17.56 23.47 -15.21
C GLY A 81 -16.05 23.76 -15.28
N GLN A 82 -15.66 25.03 -15.36
CA GLN A 82 -14.24 25.41 -15.32
C GLN A 82 -13.63 25.24 -13.92
N CYS A 83 -14.38 25.50 -12.85
CA CYS A 83 -13.94 25.20 -11.48
C CYS A 83 -13.71 23.70 -11.28
N ASP A 84 -14.61 22.86 -11.81
CA ASP A 84 -14.49 21.42 -11.75
C ASP A 84 -13.28 20.90 -12.55
N LYS A 85 -13.05 21.44 -13.75
CA LYS A 85 -11.85 21.13 -14.56
C LYS A 85 -10.56 21.52 -13.84
N ALA A 86 -10.52 22.70 -13.22
CA ALA A 86 -9.34 23.15 -12.48
C ALA A 86 -8.99 22.22 -11.30
N MET A 87 -10.01 21.63 -10.66
CA MET A 87 -9.83 20.72 -9.53
C MET A 87 -9.65 19.25 -9.92
N ASP A 88 -9.89 18.89 -11.19
CA ASP A 88 -9.90 17.49 -11.62
C ASP A 88 -8.57 16.79 -11.34
N TRP A 89 -7.44 17.43 -11.69
CA TRP A 89 -6.11 16.87 -11.41
C TRP A 89 -5.91 16.54 -9.93
N HIS A 90 -6.28 17.46 -9.04
CA HIS A 90 -6.17 17.26 -7.59
C HIS A 90 -7.07 16.14 -7.08
N ARG A 91 -8.30 16.03 -7.59
CA ARG A 91 -9.23 14.94 -7.26
C ARG A 91 -8.69 13.60 -7.73
N GLN A 92 -8.13 13.54 -8.94
CA GLN A 92 -7.57 12.32 -9.49
C GLN A 92 -6.32 11.88 -8.73
N GLU A 93 -5.46 12.80 -8.31
CA GLU A 93 -4.30 12.46 -7.50
C GLU A 93 -4.70 12.00 -6.08
N ALA A 94 -5.68 12.64 -5.45
CA ALA A 94 -6.24 12.17 -4.18
C ALA A 94 -6.80 10.75 -4.31
N ARG A 95 -7.56 10.46 -5.39
CA ARG A 95 -8.07 9.11 -5.69
C ARG A 95 -6.96 8.09 -5.93
N ARG A 96 -5.84 8.48 -6.56
CA ARG A 96 -4.68 7.59 -6.74
C ARG A 96 -3.98 7.31 -5.42
N ALA A 97 -3.79 8.34 -4.58
CA ALA A 97 -3.21 8.17 -3.25
C ALA A 97 -4.05 7.25 -2.36
N GLN A 98 -5.38 7.43 -2.38
CA GLN A 98 -6.32 6.56 -1.68
C GLN A 98 -6.15 5.10 -2.13
N ARG A 99 -6.21 4.84 -3.45
CA ARG A 99 -6.05 3.49 -4.01
C ARG A 99 -4.70 2.85 -3.64
N ARG A 100 -3.61 3.62 -3.62
CA ARG A 100 -2.30 3.11 -3.17
C ARG A 100 -2.33 2.70 -1.70
N SER A 101 -2.95 3.51 -0.84
CA SER A 101 -3.12 3.20 0.59
C SER A 101 -3.96 1.93 0.78
N ASP A 102 -5.10 1.85 0.11
CA ASP A 102 -6.00 0.70 0.20
C ASP A 102 -5.31 -0.58 -0.30
N GLN A 103 -4.57 -0.52 -1.41
CA GLN A 103 -3.79 -1.65 -1.90
C GLN A 103 -2.70 -2.07 -0.92
N SER A 104 -2.01 -1.10 -0.31
CA SER A 104 -0.98 -1.40 0.70
C SER A 104 -1.56 -2.11 1.91
N ARG A 105 -2.77 -1.74 2.34
CA ARG A 105 -3.47 -2.42 3.44
C ARG A 105 -3.85 -3.84 3.06
N LEU A 106 -4.44 -4.04 1.87
CA LEU A 106 -4.79 -5.37 1.38
C LEU A 106 -3.57 -6.28 1.24
N ASN A 107 -2.45 -5.76 0.74
CA ASN A 107 -1.22 -6.52 0.63
C ASN A 107 -0.68 -6.92 2.02
N ALA A 108 -0.68 -6.00 2.98
CA ALA A 108 -0.24 -6.31 4.35
C ALA A 108 -1.13 -7.38 5.01
N ASP A 109 -2.44 -7.33 4.78
CA ASP A 109 -3.39 -8.33 5.28
C ASP A 109 -3.14 -9.71 4.63
N LEU A 110 -2.85 -9.74 3.33
CA LEU A 110 -2.51 -10.97 2.60
C LEU A 110 -1.19 -11.57 3.10
N ASP A 111 -0.15 -10.75 3.26
CA ASP A 111 1.16 -11.17 3.75
C ASP A 111 1.05 -11.76 5.16
N ALA A 112 0.29 -11.11 6.05
CA ALA A 112 0.01 -11.64 7.39
C ALA A 112 -0.72 -12.99 7.35
N SER A 113 -1.68 -13.17 6.42
CA SER A 113 -2.40 -14.44 6.24
C SER A 113 -1.49 -15.55 5.72
N HIS A 114 -0.55 -15.22 4.81
CA HIS A 114 0.41 -16.16 4.27
C HIS A 114 1.42 -16.60 5.32
N GLU A 115 1.90 -15.66 6.15
CA GLU A 115 2.80 -15.97 7.27
C GLU A 115 2.12 -16.89 8.29
N ALA A 116 0.85 -16.61 8.63
CA ALA A 116 0.06 -17.48 9.51
C ALA A 116 -0.11 -18.89 8.95
N LYS A 117 -0.44 -19.04 7.66
CA LYS A 117 -0.55 -20.36 7.01
C LYS A 117 0.80 -21.10 6.98
N THR A 118 1.88 -20.38 6.71
CA THR A 118 3.23 -20.94 6.59
C THR A 118 3.76 -21.39 7.95
N SER A 119 3.53 -20.62 9.01
CA SER A 119 3.89 -20.99 10.37
C SER A 119 3.11 -22.21 10.88
N ASP A 120 1.81 -22.30 10.61
CA ASP A 120 0.99 -23.48 10.94
C ASP A 120 1.47 -24.73 10.16
N ALA A 121 1.76 -24.59 8.86
CA ALA A 121 2.34 -25.68 8.06
C ALA A 121 3.70 -26.14 8.62
N ARG A 122 4.59 -25.20 8.98
CA ARG A 122 5.88 -25.50 9.62
C ARG A 122 5.69 -26.20 10.97
N ALA A 123 4.71 -25.80 11.77
CA ALA A 123 4.39 -26.43 13.04
C ALA A 123 3.91 -27.88 12.86
N LYS A 124 3.03 -28.12 11.87
CA LYS A 124 2.56 -29.46 11.51
C LYS A 124 3.73 -30.37 11.09
N VAL A 125 4.59 -29.89 10.19
CA VAL A 125 5.79 -30.62 9.74
C VAL A 125 6.71 -30.93 10.93
N ARG A 126 6.98 -29.96 11.80
CA ARG A 126 7.80 -30.16 13.01
C ARG A 126 7.21 -31.24 13.93
N SER A 127 5.89 -31.21 14.15
CA SER A 127 5.22 -32.21 14.99
C SER A 127 5.24 -33.62 14.39
N ALA A 128 5.16 -33.73 13.06
CA ALA A 128 5.25 -35.01 12.35
C ALA A 128 6.67 -35.58 12.45
N TYR A 129 7.68 -34.72 12.29
CA TYR A 129 9.09 -35.10 12.45
C TYR A 129 9.41 -35.55 13.88
N GLN A 130 8.93 -34.83 14.89
CA GLN A 130 9.08 -35.25 16.30
C GLN A 130 8.45 -36.61 16.57
N ARG A 131 7.24 -36.86 16.04
CA ARG A 131 6.59 -38.18 16.13
C ARG A 131 7.40 -39.28 15.42
N PHE A 132 7.99 -38.96 14.27
CA PHE A 132 8.85 -39.88 13.55
C PHE A 132 10.11 -40.24 14.37
N ILE A 133 10.81 -39.26 14.93
CA ILE A 133 11.98 -39.49 15.80
C ILE A 133 11.60 -40.35 17.00
N ALA A 134 10.55 -39.97 17.74
CA ALA A 134 10.13 -40.70 18.93
C ALA A 134 9.82 -42.18 18.62
N ARG A 135 9.22 -42.46 17.46
CA ARG A 135 8.98 -43.84 17.00
C ARG A 135 10.27 -44.54 16.59
N TYR A 136 11.18 -43.84 15.91
CA TYR A 136 12.44 -44.40 15.42
C TYR A 136 13.40 -44.77 16.55
N ASP A 137 13.55 -43.89 17.55
CA ASP A 137 14.46 -44.09 18.69
C ASP A 137 14.07 -45.31 19.54
N GLN A 138 12.77 -45.60 19.66
CA GLN A 138 12.27 -46.65 20.53
C GLN A 138 12.38 -48.08 19.96
N THR A 139 12.69 -48.22 18.67
CA THR A 139 12.74 -49.55 18.00
C THR A 139 14.05 -49.82 17.28
N ASN A 140 14.75 -48.80 16.78
CA ASN A 140 15.86 -49.05 15.86
C ASN A 140 17.25 -48.95 16.50
N ILE A 141 17.43 -48.25 17.62
CA ILE A 141 18.78 -48.06 18.18
C ILE A 141 19.31 -49.38 18.77
N GLU A 142 18.48 -50.07 19.54
CA GLU A 142 18.85 -51.35 20.16
C GLU A 142 19.02 -52.45 19.10
N ASP A 143 18.07 -52.57 18.17
CA ASP A 143 18.14 -53.54 17.07
C ASP A 143 19.34 -53.29 16.14
N GLN A 144 19.68 -52.02 15.87
CA GLN A 144 20.86 -51.69 15.07
C GLN A 144 22.17 -51.96 15.81
N GLU A 145 22.27 -51.70 17.12
CA GLU A 145 23.47 -52.04 17.88
C GLU A 145 23.65 -53.56 18.02
N VAL A 146 22.56 -54.32 18.15
CA VAL A 146 22.60 -55.79 18.10
C VAL A 146 23.08 -56.27 16.72
N ALA A 147 22.54 -55.74 15.63
CA ALA A 147 22.98 -56.08 14.27
C ALA A 147 24.44 -55.66 14.02
N ARG A 148 24.86 -54.47 14.48
CA ARG A 148 26.24 -53.99 14.38
C ARG A 148 27.18 -54.86 15.20
N ALA A 149 26.80 -55.26 16.41
CA ALA A 149 27.57 -56.18 17.25
C ALA A 149 27.72 -57.56 16.59
N ALA A 150 26.67 -58.09 15.97
CA ALA A 150 26.72 -59.34 15.21
C ALA A 150 27.66 -59.26 13.99
N ILE A 151 27.62 -58.14 13.24
CA ILE A 151 28.54 -57.90 12.12
C ILE A 151 29.99 -57.76 12.63
N ARG A 152 30.23 -56.99 13.70
CA ARG A 152 31.56 -56.83 14.32
C ARG A 152 32.13 -58.19 14.75
N ALA A 153 31.32 -59.03 15.39
CA ALA A 153 31.70 -60.38 15.79
C ALA A 153 32.05 -61.28 14.60
N ARG A 154 31.29 -61.21 13.49
CA ARG A 154 31.54 -61.99 12.27
C ARG A 154 32.91 -61.72 11.65
N TYR A 155 33.44 -60.51 11.81
CA TYR A 155 34.75 -60.10 11.29
C TYR A 155 35.85 -60.04 12.37
N GLY A 156 35.62 -60.64 13.54
CA GLY A 156 36.63 -60.70 14.61
C GLY A 156 36.92 -59.36 15.29
N MET A 157 36.10 -58.33 15.07
CA MET A 157 36.18 -57.05 15.78
C MET A 157 35.57 -57.22 17.17
N THR A 158 36.35 -57.75 18.09
CA THR A 158 35.97 -57.86 19.50
C THR A 158 36.04 -56.48 20.17
N PRO A 159 35.33 -56.27 21.30
CA PRO A 159 35.39 -55.00 22.04
C PRO A 159 36.82 -54.55 22.39
N ALA A 160 37.74 -55.50 22.61
CA ALA A 160 39.15 -55.22 22.89
C ALA A 160 39.91 -54.67 21.66
N VAL A 161 39.58 -55.15 20.45
CA VAL A 161 40.17 -54.66 19.18
C VAL A 161 39.58 -53.30 18.80
N LEU A 162 38.31 -53.04 19.12
CA LEU A 162 37.70 -51.73 18.90
C LEU A 162 38.27 -50.66 19.82
N ALA A 163 38.57 -50.99 21.08
CA ALA A 163 39.17 -50.07 22.04
C ALA A 163 40.61 -49.66 21.70
N SER A 164 41.32 -50.44 20.87
CA SER A 164 42.67 -50.13 20.42
C SER A 164 42.72 -49.33 19.11
N ILE A 165 41.59 -49.15 18.43
CA ILE A 165 41.50 -48.32 17.22
C ILE A 165 41.28 -46.86 17.64
N PRO A 166 42.19 -45.93 17.27
CA PRO A 166 42.00 -44.49 17.53
C PRO A 166 40.69 -43.99 16.89
N ASN A 167 39.88 -43.26 17.64
CA ASN A 167 38.55 -42.72 17.24
C ASN A 167 37.45 -43.77 16.92
N ALA A 168 37.57 -45.01 17.39
CA ALA A 168 36.57 -46.04 17.13
C ALA A 168 35.17 -45.77 17.73
N SER A 169 35.08 -44.91 18.74
CA SER A 169 33.82 -44.51 19.36
C SER A 169 33.32 -43.12 18.95
N ASP A 170 33.91 -42.49 17.92
CA ASP A 170 33.43 -41.20 17.41
C ASP A 170 32.15 -41.43 16.60
N ASP A 171 31.06 -41.77 17.28
CA ASP A 171 29.70 -41.69 16.75
C ASP A 171 29.26 -40.21 16.69
N LYS A 172 30.13 -39.36 16.11
CA LYS A 172 29.83 -37.97 15.77
C LYS A 172 29.10 -37.91 14.42
N ARG A 173 28.13 -38.80 14.22
CA ARG A 173 27.09 -38.65 13.20
C ARG A 173 25.75 -38.27 13.83
N THR A 174 25.78 -37.45 14.88
CA THR A 174 24.75 -36.41 15.05
C THR A 174 25.00 -35.35 13.98
N GLY A 175 24.71 -35.71 12.73
CA GLY A 175 24.76 -34.82 11.58
C GLY A 175 23.86 -33.62 11.84
N ARG A 176 24.50 -32.53 12.25
CA ARG A 176 24.00 -31.16 12.29
C ARG A 176 23.44 -30.82 10.91
N MET A 177 22.17 -31.12 10.65
CA MET A 177 21.36 -30.40 9.67
C MET A 177 20.94 -29.08 10.30
N GLY A 178 21.92 -28.23 10.58
CA GLY A 178 21.68 -26.82 10.84
C GLY A 178 21.25 -26.21 9.52
N GLY A 179 19.95 -25.94 9.37
CA GLY A 179 19.44 -25.13 8.28
C GLY A 179 20.23 -23.83 8.23
N GLY A 180 20.88 -23.59 7.09
CA GLY A 180 21.36 -22.27 6.74
C GLY A 180 20.15 -21.41 6.44
N ASP A 181 19.77 -20.57 7.40
CA ASP A 181 18.91 -19.43 7.12
C ASP A 181 19.79 -18.37 6.43
N ALA A 182 19.44 -18.13 5.16
CA ALA A 182 19.72 -16.90 4.43
C ALA A 182 18.49 -16.01 4.49
#